data_AF-A0A1Q9V556-F1
#
_entry.id   AF-A0A1Q9V556-F1
#
_cell.length_a   1.000
_cell.length_b   1.000
_cell.length_c   1.000
_cell.angle_alpha   90.00
_cell.angle_beta   90.00
_cell.angle_gamma   90.00
#
_symmetry.space_group_name_H-M   'P 1'
#
loop_
_entity.id
_entity.type
_entity.pdbx_description
1 polymer ?
#
loop_
_entity_poly.entity_id
_entity_poly.type
_entity_poly.pdbx_seq_one_letter_code
_entity_poly.pdbx_strand_id
1 'polypeptide(L)'
;MVAPTWCDILSGVLVADLMTLVAPPVTDLLRRSQTGTPSPQPMFPTMVAVRNDRVVAIVSTPRIEATMSAATSLAVGLDPQALVVATEARFDGEQPALTYAVMTRERTARWVLQEITGSGDEVRFSVPVDGGEPTGQAAGTLRLLAEAMAQRPVDVSTVARSDRGGTFGEETFLPPEQGRVVVDAGTLATLQERVAQIGGRALYVARSPEAGRLALSAGLPRACLLGGYPGSA
;
A
#
# COMPACT_ATOMS: atom_id res chain seq x y z
N MET A 1 9.01 -21.87 27.30
CA MET A 1 9.86 -21.28 26.25
C MET A 1 9.77 -22.23 25.05
N VAL A 2 8.85 -21.96 24.12
CA VAL A 2 8.62 -22.81 22.94
C VAL A 2 9.58 -22.31 21.87
N ALA A 3 10.40 -23.20 21.30
CA ALA A 3 11.29 -22.83 20.21
C ALA A 3 10.47 -22.42 18.98
N PRO A 4 10.83 -21.34 18.27
CA PRO A 4 10.12 -20.93 17.06
C PRO A 4 10.15 -22.06 16.03
N THR A 5 9.02 -22.32 15.39
CA THR A 5 8.95 -23.34 14.33
C THR A 5 9.63 -22.81 13.07
N TRP A 6 10.05 -23.71 12.17
CA TRP A 6 10.63 -23.31 10.89
C TRP A 6 9.70 -22.40 10.06
N CYS A 7 8.38 -22.56 10.20
CA CYS A 7 7.39 -21.65 9.61
C CYS A 7 7.44 -20.25 10.21
N ASP A 8 7.74 -20.10 11.51
CA ASP A 8 7.86 -18.80 12.17
C ASP A 8 9.11 -18.05 11.71
N ILE A 9 10.22 -18.76 11.52
CA ILE A 9 11.49 -18.18 11.06
C ILE A 9 11.35 -17.68 9.60
N LEU A 10 10.79 -18.50 8.71
CA LEU A 10 10.58 -18.11 7.31
C LEU A 10 9.55 -16.99 7.16
N SER A 11 8.51 -16.99 7.99
CA SER A 11 7.53 -15.89 8.05
C SER A 11 8.17 -14.59 8.55
N GLY A 12 9.10 -14.67 9.51
CA GLY A 12 9.83 -13.51 10.03
C GLY A 12 10.75 -12.87 8.98
N VAL A 13 11.46 -13.67 8.18
CA VAL A 13 12.32 -13.16 7.08
C VAL A 13 11.49 -12.45 6.02
N LEU A 14 10.37 -13.06 5.60
CA LEU A 14 9.50 -12.46 4.58
C LEU A 14 8.87 -11.14 5.04
N VAL A 15 8.49 -11.03 6.32
CA VAL A 15 7.92 -9.80 6.87
C VAL A 15 8.99 -8.73 7.03
N ALA A 16 10.20 -9.08 7.47
CA ALA A 16 11.32 -8.14 7.53
C ALA A 16 11.61 -7.54 6.13
N ASP A 17 11.65 -8.37 5.10
CA ASP A 17 11.86 -7.95 3.71
C ASP A 17 10.75 -7.01 3.24
N LEU A 18 9.48 -7.34 3.50
CA LEU A 18 8.35 -6.44 3.21
C LEU A 18 8.48 -5.10 3.94
N MET A 19 8.91 -5.11 5.20
CA MET A 19 9.06 -3.89 5.99
C MET A 19 10.20 -3.00 5.50
N THR A 20 11.25 -3.55 4.86
CA THR A 20 12.28 -2.73 4.20
C THR A 20 11.71 -1.88 3.06
N LEU A 21 10.64 -2.34 2.41
CA LEU A 21 9.95 -1.64 1.33
C LEU A 21 8.90 -0.66 1.86
N VAL A 22 8.20 -1.01 2.93
CA VAL A 22 7.02 -0.28 3.44
C VAL A 22 7.38 0.80 4.45
N ALA A 23 8.35 0.58 5.34
CA ALA A 23 8.67 1.57 6.37
C ALA A 23 9.18 2.91 5.79
N PRO A 24 10.06 2.95 4.76
CA PRO A 24 10.52 4.23 4.22
C PRO A 24 9.41 5.17 3.72
N PRO A 25 8.46 4.76 2.86
CA PRO A 25 7.39 5.66 2.44
C PRO A 25 6.43 6.04 3.58
N VAL A 26 6.16 5.15 4.55
CA VAL A 26 5.30 5.47 5.69
C VAL A 26 5.95 6.50 6.62
N THR A 27 7.25 6.34 6.91
CA THR A 27 7.99 7.30 7.74
C THR A 27 8.13 8.66 7.05
N ASP A 28 8.26 8.71 5.72
CA ASP A 28 8.21 9.97 4.96
C ASP A 28 6.84 10.66 5.08
N LEU A 29 5.73 9.90 5.02
CA LEU A 29 4.39 10.44 5.23
C LEU A 29 4.20 11.02 6.64
N LEU A 30 4.67 10.33 7.68
CA LEU A 30 4.62 10.86 9.04
C LEU A 30 5.45 12.14 9.18
N ARG A 31 6.69 12.18 8.64
CA ARG A 31 7.50 13.41 8.68
C ARG A 31 6.78 14.59 8.03
N ARG A 32 6.11 14.36 6.90
CA ARG A 32 5.31 15.39 6.21
C ARG A 32 4.06 15.81 6.98
N SER A 33 3.47 14.94 7.80
CA SER A 33 2.32 15.33 8.64
C SER A 33 2.73 16.16 9.85
N GLN A 34 3.98 16.03 10.30
CA GLN A 34 4.52 16.76 11.45
C GLN A 34 5.19 18.09 11.09
N THR A 35 5.62 18.28 9.85
CA THR A 35 6.33 19.49 9.40
C THR A 35 5.37 20.60 8.99
N GLY A 36 5.66 21.84 9.40
CA GLY A 36 4.94 23.04 8.96
C GLY A 36 3.59 23.31 9.64
N THR A 37 3.21 22.56 10.68
CA THR A 37 1.97 22.81 11.45
C THR A 37 2.30 23.11 12.92
N PRO A 38 1.69 24.14 13.54
CA PRO A 38 1.93 24.48 14.95
C PRO A 38 1.34 23.43 15.92
N SER A 39 0.52 22.51 15.42
CA SER A 39 0.02 21.33 16.14
C SER A 39 0.29 20.10 15.25
N PRO A 40 1.19 19.19 15.65
CA PRO A 40 1.43 17.95 14.91
C PRO A 40 0.12 17.21 14.67
N GLN A 41 -0.17 16.87 13.41
CA GLN A 41 -1.32 16.04 13.09
C GLN A 41 -0.89 14.57 13.05
N PRO A 42 -1.70 13.65 13.62
CA PRO A 42 -1.41 12.24 13.54
C PRO A 42 -1.40 11.81 12.07
N MET A 43 -0.51 10.87 11.74
CA MET A 43 -0.50 10.31 10.40
C MET A 43 -1.85 9.66 10.10
N PHE A 44 -2.41 10.00 8.94
CA PHE A 44 -3.59 9.31 8.44
C PHE A 44 -3.31 7.82 8.28
N PRO A 45 -4.23 6.94 8.70
CA PRO A 45 -4.15 5.53 8.38
C PRO A 45 -3.85 5.32 6.90
N THR A 46 -2.86 4.49 6.62
CA THR A 46 -2.27 4.36 5.29
C THR A 46 -2.16 2.90 4.92
N MET A 47 -2.80 2.52 3.82
CA MET A 47 -2.67 1.21 3.20
C MET A 47 -1.58 1.25 2.14
N VAL A 48 -0.73 0.23 2.13
CA VAL A 48 0.36 0.05 1.17
C VAL A 48 0.20 -1.30 0.49
N ALA A 49 0.19 -1.29 -0.83
CA ALA A 49 0.15 -2.49 -1.64
C ALA A 49 1.55 -2.77 -2.20
N VAL A 50 2.03 -4.01 -1.98
CA VAL A 50 3.33 -4.49 -2.45
C VAL A 50 3.11 -5.60 -3.47
N ARG A 51 3.83 -5.57 -4.60
CA ARG A 51 3.78 -6.58 -5.65
C ARG A 51 5.12 -6.64 -6.38
N ASN A 52 5.70 -7.82 -6.56
CA ASN A 52 7.04 -8.02 -7.14
C ASN A 52 8.11 -7.23 -6.37
N ASP A 53 8.08 -7.33 -5.05
CA ASP A 53 9.07 -6.73 -4.13
C ASP A 53 9.24 -5.20 -4.29
N ARG A 54 8.13 -4.54 -4.62
CA ARG A 54 8.03 -3.07 -4.74
C ARG A 54 6.69 -2.59 -4.22
N VAL A 55 6.69 -1.39 -3.66
CA VAL A 55 5.45 -0.65 -3.43
C VAL A 55 4.85 -0.29 -4.80
N VAL A 56 3.57 -0.62 -5.00
CA VAL A 56 2.83 -0.27 -6.22
C VAL A 56 1.79 0.81 -5.97
N ALA A 57 1.23 0.85 -4.76
CA ALA A 57 0.22 1.85 -4.40
C ALA A 57 0.24 2.17 -2.91
N ILE A 58 -0.18 3.40 -2.60
CA ILE A 58 -0.37 3.90 -1.25
C ILE A 58 -1.74 4.60 -1.20
N VAL A 59 -2.59 4.25 -0.25
CA VAL A 59 -3.88 4.91 -0.02
C VAL A 59 -3.92 5.39 1.41
N SER A 60 -4.02 6.70 1.61
CA SER A 60 -4.03 7.33 2.92
C SER A 60 -5.32 8.11 3.10
N THR A 61 -6.05 7.89 4.20
CA THR A 61 -7.32 8.58 4.45
C THR A 61 -7.46 8.93 5.93
N PRO A 62 -8.22 9.99 6.30
CA PRO A 62 -8.33 10.41 7.69
C PRO A 62 -9.12 9.44 8.59
N ARG A 63 -9.73 8.38 8.03
CA ARG A 63 -10.53 7.40 8.78
C ARG A 63 -10.03 5.98 8.49
N ILE A 64 -9.86 5.18 9.52
CA ILE A 64 -9.39 3.80 9.36
C ILE A 64 -10.38 2.98 8.52
N GLU A 65 -11.68 3.19 8.68
CA GLU A 65 -12.72 2.46 7.95
C GLU A 65 -12.66 2.75 6.45
N ALA A 66 -12.42 4.01 6.09
CA ALA A 66 -12.26 4.40 4.69
C ALA A 66 -10.97 3.81 4.09
N THR A 67 -9.89 3.79 4.86
CA THR A 67 -8.62 3.14 4.47
C THR A 67 -8.83 1.64 4.26
N MET A 68 -9.51 0.97 5.19
CA MET A 68 -9.83 -0.46 5.10
C MET A 68 -10.75 -0.79 3.93
N SER A 69 -11.67 0.11 3.57
CA SER A 69 -12.53 -0.08 2.40
C SER A 69 -11.75 -0.15 1.07
N ALA A 70 -10.53 0.40 1.03
CA ALA A 70 -9.66 0.31 -0.13
C ALA A 70 -9.03 -1.09 -0.30
N ALA A 71 -8.96 -1.91 0.76
CA ALA A 71 -8.29 -3.22 0.74
C ALA A 71 -8.78 -4.11 -0.39
N THR A 72 -10.10 -4.26 -0.52
CA THR A 72 -10.72 -5.12 -1.54
C THR A 72 -10.40 -4.61 -2.95
N SER A 73 -10.52 -3.30 -3.20
CA SER A 73 -10.21 -2.71 -4.51
C SER A 73 -8.74 -2.88 -4.86
N LEU A 74 -7.84 -2.69 -3.90
CA LEU A 74 -6.40 -2.91 -4.10
C LEU A 74 -6.10 -4.39 -4.34
N ALA A 75 -6.68 -5.31 -3.57
CA ALA A 75 -6.47 -6.75 -3.73
C ALA A 75 -6.93 -7.27 -5.11
N VAL A 76 -8.11 -6.82 -5.55
CA VAL A 76 -8.69 -7.22 -6.83
C VAL A 76 -7.99 -6.55 -8.01
N GLY A 77 -7.76 -5.24 -7.95
CA GLY A 77 -7.21 -4.47 -9.06
C GLY A 77 -5.69 -4.63 -9.20
N LEU A 78 -4.97 -4.57 -8.08
CA LEU A 78 -3.51 -4.56 -8.10
C LEU A 78 -2.90 -5.93 -7.93
N ASP A 79 -3.64 -6.97 -7.57
CA ASP A 79 -3.04 -8.29 -7.35
C ASP A 79 -1.75 -8.25 -6.49
N PRO A 80 -1.80 -7.64 -5.28
CA PRO A 80 -0.63 -7.50 -4.46
C PRO A 80 -0.20 -8.86 -3.89
N GLN A 81 1.11 -9.01 -3.65
CA GLN A 81 1.65 -10.10 -2.85
C GLN A 81 1.45 -9.84 -1.35
N ALA A 82 1.34 -8.57 -0.95
CA ALA A 82 1.02 -8.18 0.41
C ALA A 82 0.26 -6.85 0.48
N LEU A 83 -0.65 -6.77 1.44
CA LEU A 83 -1.26 -5.52 1.89
C LEU A 83 -0.76 -5.21 3.30
N VAL A 84 -0.38 -3.96 3.52
CA VAL A 84 0.04 -3.44 4.82
C VAL A 84 -0.81 -2.25 5.20
N VAL A 85 -1.33 -2.22 6.42
CA VAL A 85 -2.01 -1.05 6.98
C VAL A 85 -1.13 -0.48 8.07
N ALA A 86 -0.65 0.74 7.85
CA ALA A 86 0.13 1.51 8.80
C ALA A 86 -0.74 2.55 9.49
N THR A 87 -0.63 2.68 10.81
CA THR A 87 -1.27 3.73 11.59
C THR A 87 -0.36 4.18 12.72
N GLU A 88 -0.41 5.46 13.04
CA GLU A 88 0.15 5.96 14.29
C GLU A 88 -0.69 5.46 15.46
N ALA A 89 -0.03 5.01 16.52
CA ALA A 89 -0.63 4.51 17.74
C ALA A 89 0.24 4.90 18.95
N ARG A 90 -0.26 4.60 20.15
CA ARG A 90 0.52 4.71 21.40
C ARG A 90 0.84 3.32 21.93
N PHE A 91 2.12 3.01 22.02
CA PHE A 91 2.66 1.82 22.67
C PHE A 91 2.81 2.08 24.18
N ASP A 92 2.48 1.09 25.01
CA ASP A 92 2.44 1.20 26.48
C ASP A 92 1.68 2.44 26.98
N GLY A 93 0.63 2.83 26.27
CA GLY A 93 -0.26 3.95 26.61
C GLY A 93 0.30 5.35 26.38
N GLU A 94 1.62 5.50 26.23
CA GLU A 94 2.28 6.81 26.25
C GLU A 94 3.26 7.04 25.10
N GLN A 95 3.93 6.01 24.59
CA GLN A 95 4.99 6.18 23.60
C GLN A 95 4.44 6.16 22.17
N PRO A 96 4.69 7.19 21.34
CA PRO A 96 4.24 7.18 19.96
C PRO A 96 4.95 6.09 19.17
N ALA A 97 4.18 5.33 18.39
CA ALA A 97 4.70 4.28 17.52
C ALA A 97 3.90 4.19 16.22
N LEU A 98 4.54 3.73 15.15
CA LEU A 98 3.86 3.21 13.97
C LEU A 98 3.56 1.74 14.20
N THR A 99 2.31 1.36 13.98
CA THR A 99 1.89 -0.04 13.97
C THR A 99 1.53 -0.42 12.55
N TYR A 100 1.96 -1.62 12.14
CA TYR A 100 1.72 -2.17 10.82
C TYR A 100 0.98 -3.50 10.95
N ALA A 101 -0.19 -3.60 10.34
CA ALA A 101 -0.87 -4.86 10.10
C ALA A 101 -0.47 -5.37 8.72
N VAL A 102 0.30 -6.44 8.66
CA VAL A 102 0.81 -7.05 7.42
C VAL A 102 -0.02 -8.30 7.11
N MET A 103 -0.52 -8.40 5.88
CA MET A 103 -1.18 -9.60 5.36
C MET A 103 -0.61 -9.96 3.99
N THR A 104 -0.06 -11.16 3.87
CA THR A 104 0.44 -11.69 2.59
C THR A 104 -0.64 -12.45 1.85
N ARG A 105 -0.41 -12.72 0.56
CA ARG A 105 -1.31 -13.50 -0.29
C ARG A 105 -1.39 -14.96 0.14
N GLU A 106 -0.33 -15.48 0.72
CA GLU A 106 -0.23 -16.79 1.36
C GLU A 106 -0.94 -16.84 2.72
N ARG A 107 -1.59 -15.75 3.12
CA ARG A 107 -2.31 -15.57 4.39
C ARG A 107 -1.40 -15.62 5.62
N THR A 108 -0.14 -15.23 5.46
CA THR A 108 0.74 -14.96 6.59
C THR A 108 0.40 -13.57 7.12
N ALA A 109 0.06 -13.50 8.40
CA ALA A 109 -0.35 -12.28 9.08
C ALA A 109 0.66 -11.92 10.18
N ARG A 110 1.05 -10.66 10.27
CA ARG A 110 1.93 -10.16 11.35
C ARG A 110 1.56 -8.75 11.77
N TRP A 111 1.79 -8.46 13.05
CA TRP A 111 1.91 -7.09 13.54
C TRP A 111 3.38 -6.71 13.62
N VAL A 112 3.67 -5.48 13.21
CA VAL A 112 5.01 -4.91 13.34
C VAL A 112 4.87 -3.58 14.06
N LEU A 113 5.78 -3.32 14.99
CA LEU A 113 5.88 -2.07 15.72
C LEU A 113 7.15 -1.34 15.28
N GLN A 114 7.06 -0.02 15.18
CA GLN A 114 8.20 0.85 15.00
C GLN A 114 8.05 2.07 15.90
N GLU A 115 8.92 2.19 16.90
CA GLU A 115 8.89 3.28 17.86
C GLU A 115 9.27 4.60 17.19
N ILE A 116 8.59 5.67 17.60
CA ILE A 116 8.86 7.04 17.18
C ILE A 116 9.54 7.75 18.36
N THR A 117 10.69 8.37 18.10
CA THR A 117 11.40 9.19 19.09
C THR A 117 11.67 10.58 18.52
N GLY A 118 11.62 11.60 19.37
CA GLY A 118 11.75 13.00 18.94
C GLY A 118 10.46 13.59 18.36
N SER A 119 10.52 14.84 17.88
CA SER A 119 9.37 15.58 17.35
C SER A 119 9.79 16.55 16.25
N GLY A 120 8.91 16.80 15.27
CA GLY A 120 9.15 17.76 14.19
C GLY A 120 10.29 17.32 13.26
N ASP A 121 11.29 18.17 13.07
CA ASP A 121 12.42 17.89 12.17
C ASP A 121 13.41 16.84 12.74
N GLU A 122 13.30 16.52 14.05
CA GLU A 122 14.18 15.57 14.73
C GLU A 122 13.57 14.17 14.91
N VAL A 123 12.47 13.86 14.20
CA VAL A 123 11.79 12.56 14.31
C VAL A 123 12.70 11.43 13.83
N ARG A 124 12.92 10.48 14.73
CA ARG A 124 13.67 9.24 14.51
C ARG A 124 12.75 8.04 14.67
N PHE A 125 13.07 6.99 13.94
CA PHE A 125 12.31 5.76 13.91
C PHE A 125 13.22 4.59 14.29
N SER A 126 12.75 3.69 15.14
CA SER A 126 13.45 2.44 15.39
C SER A 126 13.45 1.54 14.14
N VAL A 127 14.16 0.41 14.22
CA VAL A 127 13.96 -0.67 13.26
C VAL A 127 12.58 -1.29 13.52
N PRO A 128 11.79 -1.64 12.50
CA PRO A 128 10.54 -2.36 12.69
C PRO A 128 10.79 -3.73 13.36
N VAL A 129 10.03 -4.05 14.40
CA VAL A 129 10.14 -5.30 15.17
C VAL A 129 8.80 -6.03 15.23
N ASP A 130 8.83 -7.35 15.47
CA ASP A 130 7.61 -8.14 15.65
C ASP A 130 6.79 -7.57 16.83
N GLY A 131 5.56 -7.15 16.54
CA GLY A 131 4.61 -6.62 17.52
C GLY A 131 3.83 -7.69 18.27
N GLY A 132 4.07 -8.97 17.97
CA GLY A 132 3.39 -10.11 18.55
C GLY A 132 2.13 -10.52 17.80
N GLU A 133 1.38 -11.45 18.39
CA GLU A 133 0.15 -11.95 17.78
C GLU A 133 -1.02 -10.96 17.90
N PRO A 134 -1.85 -10.85 16.86
CA PRO A 134 -3.04 -10.02 16.89
C PRO A 134 -4.03 -10.46 17.96
N THR A 135 -4.36 -9.56 18.89
CA THR A 135 -5.44 -9.79 19.87
C THR A 135 -6.50 -8.67 19.79
N GLY A 136 -7.73 -8.96 20.24
CA GLY A 136 -8.80 -7.96 20.32
C GLY A 136 -9.20 -7.32 18.97
N GLN A 137 -9.42 -6.00 18.96
CA GLN A 137 -9.84 -5.25 17.76
C GLN A 137 -8.80 -5.31 16.63
N ALA A 138 -7.51 -5.48 16.97
CA ALA A 138 -6.43 -5.62 16.00
C ALA A 138 -6.57 -6.91 15.16
N ALA A 139 -7.15 -7.98 15.73
CA ALA A 139 -7.47 -9.20 14.98
C ALA A 139 -8.55 -8.96 13.90
N GLY A 140 -9.47 -8.02 14.14
CA GLY A 140 -10.48 -7.62 13.15
C GLY A 140 -9.87 -7.00 11.89
N THR A 141 -8.83 -6.17 12.05
CA THR A 141 -8.12 -5.55 10.92
C THR A 141 -7.46 -6.60 10.03
N LEU A 142 -6.75 -7.57 10.61
CA LEU A 142 -6.12 -8.64 9.86
C LEU A 142 -7.15 -9.56 9.20
N ARG A 143 -8.29 -9.80 9.83
CA ARG A 143 -9.38 -10.55 9.22
C ARG A 143 -9.89 -9.86 7.95
N LEU A 144 -10.13 -8.56 7.98
CA LEU A 144 -10.54 -7.79 6.81
C LEU A 144 -9.49 -7.84 5.69
N LEU A 145 -8.20 -7.74 6.04
CA LEU A 145 -7.12 -7.89 5.07
C LEU A 145 -7.08 -9.30 4.49
N ALA A 146 -7.28 -10.34 5.30
CA ALA A 146 -7.34 -11.72 4.82
C ALA A 146 -8.53 -11.94 3.85
N GLU A 147 -9.69 -11.38 4.17
CA GLU A 147 -10.89 -11.41 3.32
C GLU A 147 -10.66 -10.68 1.98
N ALA A 148 -9.95 -9.54 2.00
CA ALA A 148 -9.55 -8.83 0.80
C ALA A 148 -8.52 -9.62 -0.03
N MET A 149 -7.47 -10.16 0.60
CA MET A 149 -6.42 -10.93 -0.08
C MET A 149 -6.92 -12.27 -0.62
N ALA A 150 -8.04 -12.79 -0.10
CA ALA A 150 -8.71 -13.97 -0.63
C ALA A 150 -9.46 -13.71 -1.94
N GLN A 151 -9.64 -12.45 -2.36
CA GLN A 151 -10.33 -12.12 -3.60
C GLN A 151 -9.52 -12.52 -4.83
N ARG A 152 -10.24 -12.90 -5.90
CA ARG A 152 -9.63 -13.19 -7.20
C ARG A 152 -9.25 -11.87 -7.89
N PRO A 153 -7.99 -11.70 -8.33
CA PRO A 153 -7.58 -10.52 -9.07
C PRO A 153 -8.21 -10.46 -10.45
N VAL A 154 -8.25 -9.25 -11.01
CA VAL A 154 -8.67 -9.02 -12.41
C VAL A 154 -7.69 -9.73 -13.36
N ASP A 155 -8.25 -10.43 -14.35
CA ASP A 155 -7.47 -11.05 -15.42
C ASP A 155 -7.04 -9.99 -16.44
N VAL A 156 -5.76 -9.63 -16.39
CA VAL A 156 -5.16 -8.59 -17.24
C VAL A 156 -5.01 -8.99 -18.70
N SER A 157 -5.15 -10.29 -19.04
CA SER A 157 -5.12 -10.76 -20.43
C SER A 157 -6.37 -10.39 -21.23
N THR A 158 -7.43 -9.97 -20.52
CA THR A 158 -8.73 -9.62 -21.11
C THR A 158 -8.92 -8.11 -21.31
N VAL A 159 -7.88 -7.32 -21.07
CA VAL A 159 -7.95 -5.85 -21.19
C VAL A 159 -7.94 -5.48 -22.67
N ALA A 160 -9.07 -4.99 -23.17
CA ALA A 160 -9.24 -4.62 -24.57
C ALA A 160 -8.47 -3.33 -24.93
N ARG A 161 -7.99 -3.28 -26.17
CA ARG A 161 -7.42 -2.07 -26.77
C ARG A 161 -8.50 -1.01 -27.02
N SER A 162 -8.17 0.25 -26.75
CA SER A 162 -9.05 1.40 -27.00
C SER A 162 -8.95 1.92 -28.44
N ASP A 163 -7.82 1.71 -29.11
CA ASP A 163 -7.60 1.98 -30.53
C ASP A 163 -8.22 0.86 -31.36
N ARG A 164 -9.54 0.90 -31.51
CA ARG A 164 -10.30 0.00 -32.40
C ARG A 164 -9.85 0.20 -33.86
N GLY A 165 -8.81 -0.53 -34.25
CA GLY A 165 -8.29 -0.63 -35.63
C GLY A 165 -8.31 -2.05 -36.20
N GLY A 166 -8.84 -3.05 -35.48
CA GLY A 166 -8.80 -4.44 -35.92
C GLY A 166 -9.82 -4.76 -37.02
N THR A 167 -9.47 -4.49 -38.28
CA THR A 167 -9.99 -5.24 -39.42
C THR A 167 -9.45 -6.67 -39.34
N PHE A 168 -10.34 -7.67 -39.32
CA PHE A 168 -10.07 -9.12 -39.44
C PHE A 168 -8.64 -9.60 -39.11
N GLY A 169 -8.43 -10.10 -37.88
CA GLY A 169 -7.23 -10.88 -37.52
C GLY A 169 -6.22 -10.20 -36.58
N GLU A 170 -6.48 -8.98 -36.11
CA GLU A 170 -5.59 -8.30 -35.15
C GLU A 170 -5.87 -8.69 -33.68
N GLU A 171 -4.83 -8.60 -32.83
CA GLU A 171 -4.95 -8.81 -31.39
C GLU A 171 -5.83 -7.74 -30.72
N THR A 172 -7.02 -8.14 -30.29
CA THR A 172 -8.03 -7.28 -29.65
C THR A 172 -7.64 -6.79 -28.25
N PHE A 173 -6.73 -7.51 -27.60
CA PHE A 173 -6.34 -7.29 -26.20
C PHE A 173 -4.93 -6.73 -26.09
N LEU A 174 -4.67 -6.02 -25.02
CA LEU A 174 -3.34 -5.55 -24.68
C LEU A 174 -2.45 -6.73 -24.23
N PRO A 175 -1.13 -6.65 -24.47
CA PRO A 175 -0.19 -7.54 -23.80
C PRO A 175 -0.41 -7.49 -22.28
N PRO A 176 -0.33 -8.62 -21.54
CA PRO A 176 -0.65 -8.68 -20.11
C PRO A 176 0.08 -7.64 -19.25
N GLU A 177 1.35 -7.36 -19.59
CA GLU A 177 2.17 -6.35 -18.92
C GLU A 177 1.62 -4.91 -19.07
N GLN A 178 1.03 -4.60 -20.23
CA GLN A 178 0.37 -3.31 -20.48
C GLN A 178 -1.03 -3.30 -19.89
N GLY A 179 -1.78 -4.39 -20.06
CA GLY A 179 -3.09 -4.59 -19.43
C GLY A 179 -3.02 -4.41 -17.91
N ARG A 180 -1.94 -4.88 -17.27
CA ARG A 180 -1.70 -4.68 -15.84
C ARG A 180 -1.59 -3.19 -15.48
N VAL A 181 -0.83 -2.40 -16.23
CA VAL A 181 -0.71 -0.96 -15.99
C VAL A 181 -2.05 -0.25 -16.14
N VAL A 182 -2.87 -0.66 -17.12
CA VAL A 182 -4.23 -0.10 -17.32
C VAL A 182 -5.15 -0.44 -16.15
N VAL A 183 -5.15 -1.69 -15.68
CA VAL A 183 -5.95 -2.10 -14.52
C VAL A 183 -5.50 -1.38 -13.25
N ASP A 184 -4.18 -1.27 -13.03
CA ASP A 184 -3.64 -0.50 -11.91
C ASP A 184 -4.12 0.95 -11.96
N ALA A 185 -3.98 1.60 -13.13
CA ALA A 185 -4.39 3.00 -13.34
C ALA A 185 -5.88 3.21 -13.07
N GLY A 186 -6.76 2.35 -13.61
CA GLY A 186 -8.20 2.43 -13.40
C GLY A 186 -8.60 2.18 -11.94
N THR A 187 -7.92 1.25 -11.27
CA THR A 187 -8.12 0.97 -9.84
C THR A 187 -7.76 2.19 -9.00
N LEU A 188 -6.60 2.81 -9.25
CA LEU A 188 -6.14 3.98 -8.51
C LEU A 188 -6.97 5.22 -8.82
N ALA A 189 -7.41 5.41 -10.06
CA ALA A 189 -8.32 6.49 -10.44
C ALA A 189 -9.64 6.39 -9.65
N THR A 190 -10.26 5.21 -9.64
CA THR A 190 -11.50 4.95 -8.89
C THR A 190 -11.31 5.17 -7.39
N LEU A 191 -10.19 4.70 -6.83
CA LEU A 191 -9.87 4.91 -5.43
C LEU A 191 -9.66 6.38 -5.12
N GLN A 192 -8.92 7.11 -5.96
CA GLN A 192 -8.69 8.54 -5.80
C GLN A 192 -10.01 9.32 -5.77
N GLU A 193 -10.93 9.06 -6.70
CA GLU A 193 -12.24 9.71 -6.73
C GLU A 193 -13.00 9.51 -5.42
N ARG A 194 -12.99 8.29 -4.87
CA ARG A 194 -13.66 7.97 -3.60
C ARG A 194 -13.00 8.67 -2.42
N VAL A 195 -11.67 8.59 -2.30
CA VAL A 195 -10.97 9.10 -1.11
C VAL A 195 -10.81 10.61 -1.13
N ALA A 196 -10.79 11.26 -2.31
CA ALA A 196 -10.69 12.71 -2.41
C ALA A 196 -11.86 13.43 -1.72
N GLN A 197 -13.06 12.85 -1.78
CA GLN A 197 -14.27 13.40 -1.15
C GLN A 197 -14.18 13.50 0.38
N ILE A 198 -13.28 12.74 0.98
CA ILE A 198 -13.06 12.69 2.43
C ILE A 198 -11.66 13.19 2.82
N GLY A 199 -10.96 13.90 1.92
CA GLY A 199 -9.62 14.43 2.19
C GLY A 199 -8.50 13.38 2.18
N GLY A 200 -8.76 12.17 1.69
CA GLY A 200 -7.76 11.14 1.46
C GLY A 200 -7.04 11.28 0.12
N ARG A 201 -6.03 10.42 -0.10
CA ARG A 201 -5.23 10.36 -1.31
C ARG A 201 -4.89 8.93 -1.68
N ALA A 202 -4.91 8.64 -2.97
CA ALA A 202 -4.43 7.40 -3.57
C ALA A 202 -3.25 7.73 -4.49
N LEU A 203 -2.13 7.03 -4.29
CA LEU A 203 -0.87 7.23 -4.98
C LEU A 203 -0.46 5.94 -5.69
N TYR A 204 0.06 6.06 -6.90
CA TYR A 204 0.54 5.00 -7.75
C TYR A 204 2.05 5.16 -7.94
N VAL A 205 2.81 4.10 -7.67
CA VAL A 205 4.26 4.08 -7.89
C VAL A 205 4.54 3.31 -9.17
N ALA A 206 4.83 4.04 -10.25
CA ALA A 206 5.12 3.43 -11.54
C ALA A 206 6.45 2.65 -11.53
N ARG A 207 6.54 1.58 -12.33
CA ARG A 207 7.76 0.76 -12.38
C ARG A 207 8.87 1.28 -13.26
N SER A 208 8.49 2.12 -14.20
CA SER A 208 9.38 2.83 -15.09
C SER A 208 8.66 4.07 -15.60
N PRO A 209 9.38 5.02 -16.21
CA PRO A 209 8.76 6.17 -16.87
C PRO A 209 7.77 5.77 -17.96
N GLU A 210 8.00 4.68 -18.69
CA GLU A 210 7.11 4.14 -19.73
C GLU A 210 5.80 3.67 -19.11
N ALA A 211 5.87 2.90 -18.01
CA ALA A 211 4.69 2.47 -17.28
C ALA A 211 3.91 3.67 -16.71
N GLY A 212 4.62 4.70 -16.22
CA GLY A 212 3.98 5.94 -15.77
C GLY A 212 3.25 6.66 -16.89
N ARG A 213 3.87 6.81 -18.07
CA ARG A 213 3.24 7.40 -19.26
C ARG A 213 2.02 6.61 -19.70
N LEU A 214 2.13 5.27 -19.74
CA LEU A 214 1.01 4.40 -20.06
C LEU A 214 -0.13 4.55 -19.04
N ALA A 215 0.17 4.55 -17.74
CA ALA A 215 -0.84 4.73 -16.69
C ALA A 215 -1.59 6.07 -16.84
N LEU A 216 -0.87 7.16 -17.12
CA LEU A 216 -1.48 8.47 -17.40
C LEU A 216 -2.37 8.43 -18.65
N SER A 217 -1.92 7.77 -19.72
CA SER A 217 -2.73 7.60 -20.94
C SER A 217 -3.97 6.74 -20.71
N ALA A 218 -3.90 5.83 -19.74
CA ALA A 218 -5.00 4.97 -19.31
C ALA A 218 -5.97 5.66 -18.33
N GLY A 219 -5.77 6.95 -18.03
CA GLY A 219 -6.67 7.74 -17.21
C GLY A 219 -6.27 7.88 -15.74
N LEU A 220 -5.06 7.46 -15.34
CA LEU A 220 -4.54 7.76 -14.01
C LEU A 220 -4.47 9.29 -13.81
N PRO A 221 -5.09 9.85 -12.75
CA PRO A 221 -4.94 11.26 -12.44
C PRO A 221 -3.48 11.61 -12.19
N ARG A 222 -2.98 12.72 -12.75
CA ARG A 222 -1.58 13.13 -12.58
C ARG A 222 -1.18 13.27 -11.11
N ALA A 223 -2.10 13.74 -10.26
CA ALA A 223 -1.88 13.88 -8.82
C ALA A 223 -1.65 12.54 -8.10
N CYS A 224 -2.04 11.41 -8.70
CA CYS A 224 -1.82 10.09 -8.16
C CYS A 224 -0.45 9.52 -8.53
N LEU A 225 0.18 9.95 -9.62
CA LEU A 225 1.45 9.35 -10.06
C LEU A 225 2.61 9.85 -9.20
N LEU A 226 3.24 8.93 -8.47
CA LEU A 226 4.55 9.12 -7.86
C LEU A 226 5.61 8.71 -8.89
N GLY A 227 6.33 9.69 -9.41
CA GLY A 227 7.39 9.48 -10.39
C GLY A 227 8.59 8.74 -9.79
N GLY A 228 9.12 7.78 -10.54
CA GLY A 228 10.46 7.24 -10.30
C GLY A 228 11.53 8.25 -10.70
N TYR A 229 12.25 8.75 -9.69
CA TYR A 229 13.53 9.49 -9.66
C TYR A 229 13.58 11.00 -10.04
N PRO A 230 14.55 11.75 -9.44
CA PRO A 230 14.52 13.18 -9.17
C PRO A 230 15.17 14.01 -10.29
N GLY A 231 14.68 15.23 -10.46
CA GLY A 231 15.29 16.22 -11.35
C GLY A 231 14.33 17.39 -11.58
N SER A 232 14.73 18.57 -11.10
CA SER A 232 14.15 19.91 -11.33
C SER A 232 12.77 20.20 -10.69
N ALA A 233 12.83 20.77 -9.49
CA ALA A 233 12.51 22.19 -9.30
C ALA A 233 13.60 22.80 -8.41
#